data_AF-A0A3D5HP54-F1
#
_entry.id   AF-A0A3D5HP54-F1
#
_cell.length_a   1.000
_cell.length_b   1.000
_cell.length_c   1.000
_cell.angle_alpha   90.00
_cell.angle_beta   90.00
_cell.angle_gamma   90.00
#
_symmetry.space_group_name_H-M   'P 1'
#
loop_
_entity.id
_entity.type
_entity.pdbx_description
1 polymer ?
#
loop_
_entity_poly.entity_id
_entity_poly.type
_entity_poly.pdbx_seq_one_letter_code
_entity_poly.pdbx_strand_id
1 'polypeptide(L)'
;ENTARFRSKMVAAGFDIVEGTHAIVPVMLYDAPLSQKFANMLLEEGIYVIGFFYPVVPQEKARIRTQISAGHSFDQIDKCVEAFTKVGKELGVI
;
A
#
# COMPACT_ATOMS: atom_id res chain seq x y z
N GLU A 1 -13.62 4.86 -10.26
CA GLU A 1 -14.21 3.85 -9.35
C GLU A 1 -13.15 3.01 -8.64
N ASN A 2 -12.29 2.29 -9.36
CA ASN A 2 -11.18 1.48 -8.79
C ASN A 2 -10.37 2.20 -7.71
N THR A 3 -9.87 3.40 -8.00
CA THR A 3 -9.08 4.19 -7.04
C THR A 3 -9.86 4.53 -5.78
N ALA A 4 -11.14 4.91 -5.91
CA ALA A 4 -11.98 5.23 -4.76
C ALA A 4 -12.26 4.00 -3.89
N ARG A 5 -12.50 2.84 -4.52
CA ARG A 5 -12.66 1.56 -3.82
C ARG A 5 -11.40 1.18 -3.05
N PHE A 6 -10.24 1.23 -3.68
CA PHE A 6 -8.97 0.93 -3.01
C PHE A 6 -8.73 1.88 -1.84
N ARG A 7 -8.85 3.20 -2.05
CA ARG A 7 -8.66 4.22 -1.00
C ARG A 7 -9.59 4.00 0.20
N SER A 8 -10.89 3.86 -0.04
CA SER A 8 -11.88 3.67 1.04
C SER A 8 -11.60 2.41 1.85
N LYS A 9 -11.24 1.30 1.20
CA LYS A 9 -10.94 0.05 1.89
C LYS A 9 -9.62 0.10 2.67
N MET A 10 -8.58 0.74 2.13
CA MET A 10 -7.31 0.92 2.85
C MET A 10 -7.49 1.76 4.11
N VAL A 11 -8.24 2.87 4.03
CA VAL A 11 -8.58 3.69 5.20
C VAL A 11 -9.41 2.90 6.20
N ALA A 12 -10.42 2.14 5.75
CA ALA A 12 -11.25 1.31 6.62
C ALA A 12 -10.46 0.19 7.32
N ALA A 13 -9.37 -0.30 6.70
CA ALA A 13 -8.46 -1.26 7.30
C ALA A 13 -7.48 -0.62 8.32
N GLY A 14 -7.44 0.71 8.42
CA GLY A 14 -6.59 1.44 9.37
C GLY A 14 -5.28 1.98 8.76
N PHE A 15 -5.06 1.83 7.46
CA PHE A 15 -3.85 2.33 6.84
C PHE A 15 -3.85 3.84 6.70
N ASP A 16 -2.70 4.45 6.97
CA ASP A 16 -2.41 5.83 6.63
C ASP A 16 -2.07 5.94 5.14
N ILE A 17 -2.91 6.65 4.39
CA ILE A 17 -2.68 6.97 2.98
C ILE A 17 -2.80 8.47 2.78
N VAL A 18 -1.99 9.00 1.85
CA VAL A 18 -2.10 10.42 1.50
C VAL A 18 -3.46 10.70 0.88
N GLU A 19 -4.20 11.64 1.48
CA GLU A 19 -5.52 12.07 1.02
C GLU A 19 -5.50 12.54 -0.44
N GLY A 20 -6.62 12.32 -1.13
CA GLY A 20 -6.80 12.76 -2.52
C GLY A 20 -7.56 11.75 -3.37
N THR A 21 -7.69 12.07 -4.66
CA THR A 21 -8.46 11.29 -5.63
C THR A 21 -7.58 10.69 -6.75
N HIS A 22 -6.28 10.97 -6.73
CA HIS A 22 -5.34 10.53 -7.76
C HIS A 22 -5.14 9.00 -7.75
N ALA A 23 -4.88 8.42 -8.93
CA ALA A 23 -4.66 6.98 -9.13
C ALA A 23 -3.39 6.45 -8.43
N ILE A 24 -2.46 7.33 -8.09
CA ILE A 24 -1.30 7.03 -7.24
C ILE A 24 -1.76 7.16 -5.78
N VAL A 25 -1.68 6.06 -5.03
CA VAL A 25 -2.08 5.99 -3.61
C VAL A 25 -0.86 5.62 -2.78
N PRO A 26 -0.20 6.59 -2.15
CA PRO A 26 0.92 6.33 -1.26
C PRO A 26 0.42 5.79 0.08
N VAL A 27 0.88 4.61 0.48
CA VAL A 27 0.62 3.97 1.78
C VAL A 27 1.82 4.22 2.67
N MET A 28 1.63 4.97 3.74
CA MET A 28 2.71 5.49 4.58
C MET A 28 3.18 4.42 5.57
N LEU A 29 4.49 4.16 5.59
CA LEU A 29 5.12 3.23 6.52
C LEU A 29 6.18 3.90 7.41
N TYR A 30 6.66 5.08 6.98
CA TYR A 30 7.60 5.96 7.69
C TYR A 30 9.01 5.39 7.90
N ASP A 31 9.16 4.07 8.03
CA ASP A 31 10.45 3.40 8.19
C ASP A 31 10.89 2.62 6.93
N ALA A 32 12.18 2.71 6.59
CA ALA A 32 12.72 2.14 5.36
C ALA A 32 12.86 0.60 5.40
N PRO A 33 13.51 -0.01 6.43
CA PRO A 33 13.49 -1.45 6.62
C PRO A 33 12.08 -2.05 6.64
N LEU A 34 11.14 -1.41 7.34
CA LEU A 34 9.74 -1.82 7.37
C LEU A 34 9.15 -1.80 5.96
N SER A 35 9.35 -0.73 5.18
CA SER A 35 8.85 -0.63 3.82
C SER A 35 9.39 -1.72 2.89
N GLN A 36 10.65 -2.12 3.05
CA GLN A 36 11.23 -3.18 2.25
C GLN A 36 10.68 -4.55 2.66
N LYS A 37 10.58 -4.83 3.96
CA LYS A 37 9.99 -6.07 4.48
C LYS A 37 8.53 -6.21 4.06
N PHE A 38 7.74 -5.15 4.18
CA PHE A 38 6.33 -5.12 3.80
C PHE A 38 6.15 -5.46 2.31
N ALA A 39 6.97 -4.86 1.44
CA ALA A 39 6.92 -5.13 -0.01
C ALA A 39 7.27 -6.59 -0.34
N ASN A 40 8.27 -7.17 0.34
CA ASN A 40 8.65 -8.57 0.14
C ASN A 40 7.53 -9.53 0.57
N MET A 41 6.91 -9.30 1.73
CA MET A 41 5.79 -10.13 2.20
C MET A 41 4.56 -9.99 1.30
N LEU A 42 4.27 -8.79 0.80
CA LEU A 42 3.21 -8.62 -0.20
C LEU A 42 3.50 -9.40 -1.48
N LEU A 43 4.76 -9.45 -1.92
CA LEU A 43 5.14 -10.24 -3.09
C LEU A 43 4.91 -11.74 -2.85
N GLU A 44 5.17 -12.24 -1.65
CA GLU A 44 4.84 -13.62 -1.25
C GLU A 44 3.32 -13.89 -1.26
N GLU A 45 2.49 -12.89 -0.93
CA GLU A 45 1.02 -12.93 -1.10
C GLU A 45 0.56 -12.76 -2.57
N GLY A 46 1.51 -12.62 -3.50
CA GLY A 46 1.25 -12.45 -4.93
C GLY A 46 0.92 -11.02 -5.36
N ILE A 47 1.22 -10.01 -4.53
CA ILE A 47 1.02 -8.59 -4.80
C ILE A 47 2.37 -7.89 -4.97
N TYR A 48 2.74 -7.63 -6.22
CA TYR A 48 3.99 -6.92 -6.51
C TYR A 48 3.85 -5.41 -6.33
N VAL A 49 4.58 -4.86 -5.35
CA VAL A 49 4.67 -3.42 -5.09
C VAL A 49 6.11 -3.01 -4.79
N ILE A 50 6.39 -1.72 -4.89
CA ILE A 50 7.70 -1.14 -4.59
C ILE A 50 7.58 -0.15 -3.42
N GLY A 51 8.45 -0.36 -2.43
CA GLY A 51 8.71 0.61 -1.38
C GLY A 51 9.66 1.71 -1.82
N PHE A 52 9.37 2.93 -1.40
CA PHE A 52 10.18 4.11 -1.62
C PHE A 52 10.70 4.61 -0.28
N PHE A 53 12.02 4.83 -0.21
CA PHE A 53 12.74 5.35 0.95
C PHE A 53 13.86 6.28 0.46
N TYR A 54 14.61 6.88 1.39
CA TYR A 54 15.71 7.79 1.07
C TYR A 54 16.73 7.15 0.09
N PRO A 55 17.22 7.87 -0.93
CA PRO A 55 17.05 9.30 -1.23
C PRO A 55 15.82 9.66 -2.07
N VAL A 56 14.99 8.69 -2.44
CA VAL A 56 13.85 8.94 -3.36
C VAL A 56 12.71 9.70 -2.68
N VAL A 57 12.55 9.52 -1.38
CA VAL A 57 11.68 10.30 -0.51
C VAL A 57 12.47 10.82 0.70
N PRO A 58 12.01 11.87 1.39
CA PRO A 58 12.65 12.32 2.63
C PRO A 58 12.82 11.19 3.64
N GLN A 59 13.81 11.31 4.52
CA GLN A 59 13.98 10.40 5.65
C GLN A 59 12.69 10.35 6.48
N GLU A 60 12.46 9.21 7.12
CA GLU A 60 11.27 8.96 7.95
C GLU A 60 9.94 9.09 7.21
N LYS A 61 9.93 9.15 5.86
CA LYS A 61 8.72 9.25 5.03
C LYS A 61 8.66 8.11 4.01
N ALA A 62 9.19 6.95 4.38
CA ALA A 62 9.13 5.75 3.57
C ALA A 62 7.67 5.33 3.34
N ARG A 63 7.39 4.78 2.15
CA ARG A 63 6.02 4.47 1.73
C ARG A 63 5.99 3.43 0.61
N ILE A 64 4.90 2.68 0.53
CA ILE A 64 4.58 1.90 -0.67
C ILE A 64 3.82 2.80 -1.64
N ARG A 65 4.26 2.90 -2.90
CA ARG A 65 3.52 3.64 -3.93
C ARG A 65 2.68 2.70 -4.77
N THR A 66 1.39 2.62 -4.46
CA THR A 66 0.45 1.84 -5.29
C THR A 66 -0.09 2.70 -6.44
N GLN A 67 -0.34 2.08 -7.59
CA GLN A 67 -0.79 2.75 -8.81
C GLN A 67 -2.00 1.98 -9.35
N ILE A 68 -3.18 2.61 -9.28
CA ILE A 68 -4.43 1.95 -9.62
C ILE A 68 -4.73 2.16 -11.10
N SER A 69 -4.75 1.06 -11.86
CA SER A 69 -5.14 1.03 -13.26
C SER A 69 -6.65 0.86 -13.45
N ALA A 70 -7.16 1.37 -14.57
CA ALA A 70 -8.51 1.04 -15.06
C ALA A 70 -8.66 -0.44 -15.44
N GLY A 71 -7.55 -1.12 -15.76
CA GLY A 71 -7.55 -2.55 -16.09
C GLY A 71 -7.67 -3.49 -14.89
N HIS A 72 -7.64 -2.97 -13.65
CA HIS A 72 -7.87 -3.81 -12.47
C HIS A 72 -9.34 -4.14 -12.31
N SER A 73 -9.65 -5.41 -12.00
CA SER A 73 -10.99 -5.79 -11.55
C SER A 73 -11.18 -5.43 -10.08
N PHE A 74 -12.45 -5.36 -9.63
CA PHE A 74 -12.74 -5.16 -8.21
C PHE A 74 -12.21 -6.31 -7.34
N ASP A 75 -12.22 -7.55 -7.83
CA ASP A 75 -11.67 -8.69 -7.10
C ASP A 75 -10.15 -8.59 -6.91
N GLN A 76 -9.42 -8.09 -7.92
CA GLN A 76 -7.97 -7.83 -7.80
C GLN A 76 -7.69 -6.74 -6.76
N ILE A 77 -8.51 -5.69 -6.72
CA ILE A 77 -8.40 -4.63 -5.73
C ILE A 77 -8.66 -5.19 -4.33
N ASP A 78 -9.68 -6.01 -4.18
CA ASP A 78 -10.08 -6.57 -2.90
C ASP A 78 -9.02 -7.54 -2.38
N LYS A 79 -8.52 -8.45 -3.23
CA LYS A 79 -7.39 -9.32 -2.90
C LYS A 79 -6.14 -8.54 -2.49
N CYS A 80 -5.86 -7.43 -3.19
CA CYS A 80 -4.74 -6.56 -2.84
C CYS A 80 -4.93 -5.97 -1.43
N VAL A 81 -6.10 -5.40 -1.13
CA VAL A 81 -6.39 -4.85 0.21
C VAL A 81 -6.30 -5.94 1.30
N GLU A 82 -6.79 -7.14 1.04
CA GLU A 82 -6.71 -8.27 1.98
C GLU A 82 -5.26 -8.63 2.29
N ALA A 83 -4.41 -8.75 1.26
CA ALA A 83 -2.97 -9.00 1.42
C ALA A 83 -2.28 -7.87 2.21
N PHE A 84 -2.57 -6.61 1.88
CA PHE A 84 -2.10 -5.46 2.66
C PHE A 84 -2.52 -5.57 4.12
N THR A 85 -3.80 -5.83 4.38
CA THR A 85 -4.34 -5.92 5.75
C THR A 85 -3.69 -7.06 6.54
N LYS A 86 -3.48 -8.21 5.90
CA LYS A 86 -2.79 -9.36 6.52
C LYS A 86 -1.36 -9.00 6.92
N VAL A 87 -0.57 -8.51 5.97
CA VAL A 87 0.84 -8.12 6.20
C VAL A 87 0.94 -6.97 7.20
N GLY A 88 0.02 -5.99 7.12
CA GLY A 88 -0.02 -4.85 8.03
C GLY A 88 -0.24 -5.25 9.48
N LYS A 89 -1.16 -6.19 9.74
CA LYS A 89 -1.38 -6.73 11.09
C LYS A 89 -0.17 -7.53 11.59
N GLU A 90 0.42 -8.35 10.72
CA GLU A 90 1.60 -9.17 11.09
C GLU A 90 2.82 -8.31 11.43
N LEU A 91 2.99 -7.18 10.76
CA LEU A 91 4.09 -6.24 10.99
C LEU A 91 3.76 -5.13 12.00
N GLY A 92 2.55 -5.09 12.56
CA GLY A 92 2.13 -4.09 13.55
C GLY A 92 2.01 -2.67 12.97
N VAL A 93 1.68 -2.55 11.68
CA VAL A 93 1.43 -1.27 11.00
C VAL A 93 0.01 -0.76 11.29
N ILE A 94 -0.94 -1.69 11.44
CA ILE A 94 -2.36 -1.46 11.74
C ILE A 94 -2.85 -2.45 12.80
#